data_AF-A0A7W6RVW6-F1
#
_entry.id   AF-A0A7W6RVW6-F1
#
_cell.length_a   1.000
_cell.length_b   1.000
_cell.length_c   1.000
_cell.angle_alpha   90.00
_cell.angle_beta   90.00
_cell.angle_gamma   90.00
#
_symmetry.space_group_name_H-M   'P 1'
#
loop_
_entity.id
_entity.type
_entity.pdbx_description
1 polymer ?
#
loop_
_entity_poly.entity_id
_entity_poly.type
_entity_poly.pdbx_seq_one_letter_code
_entity_poly.pdbx_strand_id
1 'polypeptide(L)' 'MAQLSVWMALAGVGIGASLQHYNPLIDAKIKRHWNIPETWRLRAQMPFGSNEAPFPAKTIISDGDRFRSFFAGTTK' A
#
# COMPACT_ATOMS: atom_id res chain seq x y z
N MET A 1 2.09 -4.86 6.87
CA MET A 1 2.92 -5.52 5.83
C MET A 1 2.12 -6.27 4.78
N ALA A 2 1.06 -7.00 5.12
CA ALA A 2 0.26 -7.76 4.15
C ALA A 2 -0.17 -6.98 2.88
N GLN A 3 -0.66 -5.74 3.01
CA GLN A 3 -1.04 -4.90 1.86
C GLN A 3 0.13 -4.70 0.88
N LEU A 4 1.31 -4.35 1.37
CA LEU A 4 2.50 -4.19 0.54
C LEU A 4 2.94 -5.50 -0.09
N SER A 5 2.94 -6.61 0.66
CA SER A 5 3.31 -7.93 0.16
C SER A 5 2.40 -8.40 -0.98
N VAL A 6 1.08 -8.22 -0.84
CA VAL A 6 0.12 -8.53 -1.91
C VAL A 6 0.35 -7.65 -3.12
N TRP A 7 0.52 -6.33 -2.94
CA TRP A 7 0.78 -5.43 -4.06
C TRP A 7 2.07 -5.80 -4.80
N MET A 8 3.17 -6.07 -4.08
CA MET A 8 4.43 -6.50 -4.67
C MET A 8 4.29 -7.79 -5.46
N ALA A 9 3.52 -8.77 -4.96
CA ALA A 9 3.25 -10.01 -5.67
C ALA A 9 2.47 -9.78 -6.98
N LEU A 10 1.43 -8.94 -6.96
CA LEU A 10 0.67 -8.57 -8.16
C LEU A 10 1.54 -7.82 -9.17
N ALA A 11 2.32 -6.84 -8.70
CA ALA A 11 3.23 -6.06 -9.55
C ALA A 11 4.31 -6.94 -10.19
N GLY A 12 4.81 -7.95 -9.47
CA GLY A 12 5.79 -8.92 -9.99
C GLY A 12 5.30 -9.73 -11.18
N VAL A 13 3.98 -9.87 -11.36
CA VAL A 13 3.36 -10.52 -12.52
C VAL A 13 2.68 -9.52 -13.48
N GLY A 14 3.01 -8.23 -13.35
CA GLY A 14 2.48 -7.19 -14.24
C GLY A 14 1.02 -6.80 -13.98
N ILE A 15 0.45 -7.16 -12.83
CA ILE A 15 -0.91 -6.77 -12.44
C ILE A 15 -0.86 -5.45 -11.65
N GLY A 16 -1.62 -4.46 -12.12
CA GLY A 16 -1.79 -3.18 -11.45
C GLY A 16 -2.72 -3.30 -10.25
N ALA A 17 -2.48 -2.48 -9.24
CA ALA A 17 -3.35 -2.36 -8.07
C ALA A 17 -3.34 -0.93 -7.55
N SER A 18 -4.32 -0.58 -6.72
CA SER A 18 -4.31 0.64 -5.92
C SER A 18 -4.79 0.34 -4.50
N LEU A 19 -4.49 1.20 -3.53
CA LEU A 19 -4.93 1.03 -2.14
C LEU A 19 -5.91 2.13 -1.76
N GLN A 20 -7.17 1.76 -1.58
CA GLN A 20 -8.28 2.66 -1.29
C GLN A 20 -8.73 2.55 0.18
N HIS A 21 -9.33 3.62 0.69
CA HIS A 21 -9.78 3.71 2.09
C HIS A 21 -11.21 4.26 2.15
N TYR A 22 -12.18 3.50 1.66
CA TYR A 22 -13.60 3.83 1.83
C TYR A 22 -14.12 3.52 3.25
N ASN A 23 -13.32 2.86 4.08
CA ASN A 23 -13.62 2.69 5.50
C ASN A 23 -13.56 4.04 6.24
N PRO A 24 -14.44 4.30 7.22
CA PRO A 24 -15.44 3.37 7.77
C PRO A 24 -16.80 3.41 7.05
N LEU A 25 -16.96 4.23 6.00
CA LEU A 25 -18.26 4.50 5.36
C LEU A 25 -18.98 3.24 4.88
N ILE A 26 -18.22 2.26 4.38
CA ILE A 26 -18.78 1.03 3.81
C ILE A 26 -18.81 -0.15 4.79
N ASP A 27 -18.15 -0.06 5.94
CA ASP A 27 -17.85 -1.20 6.83
C ASP A 27 -19.09 -2.02 7.20
N ALA A 28 -20.15 -1.36 7.68
CA ALA A 28 -21.39 -2.02 8.10
C ALA A 28 -22.09 -2.75 6.93
N LYS A 29 -22.05 -2.17 5.73
CA LYS A 29 -22.64 -2.78 4.53
C LYS A 29 -21.85 -4.01 4.08
N ILE A 30 -20.52 -3.91 4.05
CA ILE A 30 -19.62 -5.03 3.71
C ILE A 30 -19.82 -6.18 4.71
N LYS A 31 -19.76 -5.89 6.02
CA LYS A 31 -19.91 -6.90 7.07
C LYS A 31 -21.21 -7.68 6.96
N ARG A 32 -22.35 -6.97 6.79
CA ARG A 32 -23.67 -7.61 6.62
C ARG A 32 -23.75 -8.42 5.33
N HIS A 33 -23.26 -7.88 4.22
CA HIS A 33 -23.43 -8.51 2.91
C HIS A 33 -22.65 -9.82 2.78
N TRP A 34 -21.42 -9.89 3.31
CA TRP A 34 -20.58 -11.09 3.25
C TRP A 34 -20.49 -11.86 4.59
N ASN A 35 -21.34 -11.53 5.56
CA ASN A 35 -21.37 -12.15 6.88
C ASN A 35 -19.98 -12.18 7.57
N ILE A 36 -19.28 -11.05 7.55
CA ILE A 36 -17.95 -10.91 8.15
C ILE A 36 -18.11 -10.70 9.67
N PRO A 37 -17.30 -11.36 10.53
CA PRO A 37 -17.36 -11.16 11.98
C PRO A 37 -17.20 -9.68 12.38
N GLU A 38 -17.97 -9.25 13.39
CA GLU A 38 -17.93 -7.87 13.86
C GLU A 38 -16.57 -7.45 14.44
N THR A 39 -15.81 -8.42 14.94
CA THR A 39 -14.44 -8.24 15.45
C THR A 39 -13.43 -7.88 14.36
N TRP A 40 -13.75 -8.12 13.09
CA TRP A 40 -12.88 -7.79 11.98
C TRP A 40 -13.04 -6.32 11.60
N ARG A 41 -11.91 -5.62 11.52
CA ARG A 41 -11.86 -4.20 11.16
C ARG A 41 -11.33 -4.05 9.74
N LEU A 42 -12.14 -3.47 8.86
CA LEU A 42 -11.72 -3.16 7.50
C LEU A 42 -10.62 -2.08 7.55
N ARG A 43 -9.50 -2.35 6.88
CA ARG A 43 -8.32 -1.45 6.90
C ARG A 43 -8.13 -0.67 5.61
N ALA A 44 -8.41 -1.32 4.48
CA ALA A 44 -8.29 -0.76 3.14
C ALA A 44 -8.97 -1.73 2.14
N GLN A 45 -9.10 -1.30 0.90
CA GLN A 45 -9.56 -2.09 -0.23
C GLN A 45 -8.51 -2.02 -1.34
N MET A 46 -8.19 -3.14 -1.98
CA MET A 46 -7.19 -3.18 -3.05
C MET A 46 -7.82 -3.68 -4.35
N PRO A 47 -8.42 -2.81 -5.17
CA PRO A 47 -8.80 -3.18 -6.52
C PRO A 47 -7.53 -3.40 -7.37
N PHE A 48 -7.55 -4.44 -8.20
CA PHE A 48 -6.43 -4.84 -9.05
C PHE A 48 -6.92 -5.37 -10.40
N GLY A 49 -6.04 -5.37 -11.41
CA GLY A 49 -6.36 -5.80 -12.78
C GLY A 49 -5.24 -5.51 -13.79
N SER A 50 -5.55 -5.61 -15.08
CA SER A 50 -4.65 -5.23 -16.17
C SER A 50 -4.31 -3.74 -16.14
N ASN A 51 -3.12 -3.39 -16.63
CA ASN A 51 -2.66 -2.01 -16.73
C ASN A 51 -3.12 -1.40 -18.05
N GLU A 52 -4.24 -0.68 -18.01
CA GLU A 52 -4.84 -0.06 -19.21
C GLU A 52 -4.18 1.28 -19.61
N ALA A 53 -3.35 1.85 -18.74
CA ALA A 53 -2.65 3.11 -18.98
C ALA A 53 -1.28 3.16 -18.28
N PRO A 54 -0.33 3.98 -18.78
CA PRO A 54 0.94 4.22 -18.10
C PRO A 54 0.76 4.84 -16.71
N PHE A 55 1.71 4.57 -15.82
CA PHE A 55 1.74 5.20 -14.49
C PHE A 55 2.31 6.62 -14.56
N PRO A 56 1.74 7.58 -13.80
CA PRO A 56 2.29 8.93 -13.73
C PRO A 56 3.66 8.93 -13.06
N ALA A 57 4.49 9.93 -13.41
CA ALA A 57 5.77 10.14 -12.73
C ALA A 57 5.55 10.40 -11.24
N LYS A 58 6.36 9.74 -10.39
CA LYS A 58 6.35 9.93 -8.94
C LYS A 58 7.50 10.84 -8.54
N THR A 59 7.19 11.93 -7.84
CA THR A 59 8.20 12.79 -7.23
C THR A 59 8.84 12.11 -6.02
N ILE A 60 10.11 12.42 -5.77
CA ILE A 60 10.89 11.87 -4.66
C ILE A 60 11.52 13.04 -3.90
N ILE A 61 11.41 13.02 -2.57
CA ILE A 61 12.07 14.00 -1.70
C ILE A 61 13.59 13.80 -1.73
N SER A 62 14.36 14.89 -1.56
CA SER A 62 15.82 14.85 -1.58
C SER A 62 16.36 13.92 -0.48
N ASP A 63 17.43 13.18 -0.77
CA ASP A 63 18.04 12.23 0.16
C ASP A 63 18.53 12.90 1.44
N GLY A 64 19.08 14.13 1.35
CA GLY A 64 19.52 14.89 2.52
C GLY A 64 18.40 15.23 3.50
N ASP A 65 17.14 15.27 3.03
CA ASP A 65 15.97 15.56 3.85
C ASP A 65 15.39 14.29 4.52
N ARG A 66 15.70 13.09 4.00
CA ARG A 66 15.13 11.82 4.48
C ARG A 66 16.14 10.84 5.07
N PHE A 67 17.43 11.00 4.82
CA PHE A 67 18.47 10.11 5.29
C PHE A 67 19.57 10.88 6.02
N ARG A 68 20.02 10.33 7.15
CA ARG A 68 21.22 10.77 7.86
C ARG A 68 22.11 9.57 8.08
N SER A 69 23.38 9.67 7.70
CA SER A 69 24.38 8.65 7.92
C SER A 69 25.51 9.23 8.78
N PHE A 70 25.86 8.53 9.85
CA PHE A 70 27.00 8.87 10.69
C PHE A 70 27.97 7.70 10.66
N PHE A 71 29.24 7.97 10.35
CA PHE A 71 30.31 6.98 10.43
C PHE A 71 31.17 7.29 11.65
N ALA A 72 31.23 6.37 12.61
CA ALA A 72 32.18 6.42 13.72
C ALA A 72 33.46 5.65 13.33
N GLY A 73 34.20 6.17 12.37
CA GLY A 73 35.58 5.76 12.12
C GLY A 73 36.51 6.74 12.79
N THR A 74 37.18 6.32 13.87
CA THR A 74 38.31 7.08 14.42
C THR A 74 39.43 7.11 13.37
N THR A 75 39.66 8.26 12.76
CA THR A 75 40.90 8.53 12.06
C THR A 75 42.02 8.41 13.10
N LYS A 76 42.86 7.37 12.95
CA LYS A 76 44.21 7.40 13.53
C LYS A 76 45.07 8.37 12.73
#